data_AF-A0A7V9N822-F1
#
_entry.id   AF-A0A7V9N822-F1
#
_cell.length_a   1.000
_cell.length_b   1.000
_cell.length_c   1.000
_cell.angle_alpha   90.00
_cell.angle_beta   90.00
_cell.angle_gamma   90.00
#
_symmetry.space_group_name_H-M   'P 1'
#
loop_
_entity.id
_entity.type
_entity.pdbx_description
1 polymer ?
#
loop_
_entity_poly.entity_id
_entity_poly.type
_entity_poly.pdbx_seq_one_letter_code
_entity_poly.pdbx_strand_id
1 'polypeptide(L)'
;MIRHHDDLVRSVKEVREGRLSRRAFLGAAAAAGFSVTMAERLLNTSGAAAAARAAARQEEPPQGGQVIVGLSQEPTIFNPLKSTLEVDRGVQFAIFDSLWRIDQDAALIPNLATEIPSVENGGI
;
A
#
# COMPACT_ATOMS: atom_id res chain seq x y z
N MET A 1 11.81 38.90 -21.59
CA MET A 1 10.41 38.74 -21.13
C MET A 1 10.02 37.27 -21.29
N ILE A 2 10.52 36.38 -20.40
CA ILE A 2 10.08 34.98 -20.15
C ILE A 2 10.79 34.61 -18.82
N ARG A 3 10.16 34.83 -17.64
CA ARG A 3 10.70 34.36 -16.33
C ARG A 3 9.91 33.14 -15.82
N HIS A 4 8.61 33.14 -16.06
CA HIS A 4 7.69 32.12 -15.55
C HIS A 4 7.87 30.73 -16.18
N HIS A 5 8.35 30.65 -17.43
CA HIS A 5 8.62 29.35 -18.06
C HIS A 5 9.84 28.67 -17.41
N ASP A 6 10.93 29.40 -17.21
CA ASP A 6 12.16 28.87 -16.64
C ASP A 6 11.95 28.41 -15.19
N ASP A 7 11.09 29.13 -14.43
CA ASP A 7 10.70 28.74 -13.09
C ASP A 7 9.88 27.43 -13.06
N LEU A 8 9.01 27.21 -14.05
CA LEU A 8 8.24 25.98 -14.20
C LEU A 8 9.16 24.80 -14.56
N VAL A 9 10.06 24.99 -15.52
CA VAL A 9 11.02 23.95 -15.93
C VAL A 9 11.96 23.61 -14.77
N ARG A 10 12.43 24.61 -14.02
CA ARG A 10 13.25 24.40 -12.82
C ARG A 10 12.50 23.59 -11.76
N SER A 11 11.27 23.96 -11.44
CA SER A 11 10.48 23.27 -10.41
C SER A 11 10.16 21.82 -10.79
N VAL A 12 9.90 21.52 -12.06
CA VAL A 12 9.73 20.14 -12.54
C VAL A 12 11.04 19.34 -12.44
N LYS A 13 12.18 19.96 -12.78
CA LYS A 13 13.50 19.34 -12.60
C LYS A 13 13.80 19.05 -11.12
N GLU A 14 13.42 19.96 -10.24
CA GLU A 14 13.55 19.80 -8.79
C GLU A 14 12.72 18.64 -8.23
N VAL A 15 11.52 18.41 -8.78
CA VAL A 15 10.73 17.21 -8.46
C VAL A 15 11.44 15.93 -8.92
N ARG A 16 12.03 15.96 -10.12
CA ARG A 16 12.77 14.82 -10.66
C ARG A 16 14.02 14.48 -9.84
N GLU A 17 14.71 15.50 -9.34
CA GLU A 17 15.91 15.37 -8.50
C GLU A 17 15.58 15.11 -7.02
N GLY A 18 14.29 15.06 -6.64
CA GLY A 18 13.87 14.85 -5.26
C GLY A 18 14.06 16.06 -4.32
N ARG A 19 14.53 17.20 -4.84
CA ARG A 19 14.69 18.46 -4.07
C ARG A 19 13.36 19.13 -3.75
N LEU A 20 12.31 18.80 -4.49
CA LEU A 20 10.94 19.27 -4.24
C LEU A 20 9.97 18.09 -4.23
N SER A 21 9.13 17.98 -3.20
CA SER A 21 8.13 16.89 -3.17
C SER A 21 7.04 17.10 -4.21
N ARG A 22 6.52 16.00 -4.79
CA ARG A 22 5.36 16.02 -5.70
C ARG A 22 4.17 16.77 -5.11
N ARG A 23 3.90 16.59 -3.81
CA ARG A 23 2.80 17.26 -3.11
C ARG A 23 3.01 18.77 -3.05
N ALA A 24 4.22 19.23 -2.76
CA ALA A 24 4.56 20.65 -2.75
C ALA A 24 4.40 21.28 -4.15
N PHE A 25 4.85 20.58 -5.20
CA PHE A 25 4.63 21.02 -6.58
C PHE A 25 3.13 21.15 -6.91
N LEU A 26 2.33 20.13 -6.60
CA LEU A 26 0.90 20.16 -6.88
C LEU A 26 0.17 21.26 -6.09
N GLY A 27 0.56 21.49 -4.84
CA GLY A 27 0.04 22.59 -4.03
C GLY A 27 0.37 23.96 -4.63
N ALA A 28 1.62 24.16 -5.08
CA ALA A 28 2.05 25.38 -5.74
C ALA A 28 1.37 25.58 -7.11
N ALA A 29 1.22 24.50 -7.89
CA ALA A 29 0.53 24.53 -9.18
C ALA A 29 -0.95 24.90 -9.00
N ALA A 30 -1.62 24.33 -8.00
CA ALA A 30 -2.99 24.70 -7.67
C ALA A 30 -3.12 26.17 -7.24
N ALA A 31 -2.19 26.67 -6.41
CA ALA A 31 -2.14 28.08 -6.02
C ALA A 31 -1.89 29.02 -7.21
N ALA A 32 -1.16 28.57 -8.23
CA ALA A 32 -0.94 29.28 -9.47
C ALA A 32 -2.09 29.12 -10.49
N GLY A 33 -3.19 28.44 -10.13
CA GLY A 33 -4.38 28.30 -10.97
C GLY A 33 -4.35 27.14 -11.97
N PHE A 34 -3.36 26.25 -11.90
CA PHE A 34 -3.34 25.05 -12.73
C PHE A 34 -4.36 24.02 -12.23
N SER A 35 -5.03 23.34 -13.16
CA SER A 35 -5.80 22.15 -12.83
C SER A 35 -4.89 21.00 -12.42
N VAL A 36 -5.41 20.09 -11.60
CA VAL A 36 -4.70 18.87 -11.19
C VAL A 36 -4.26 18.06 -12.42
N THR A 37 -5.13 17.91 -13.42
CA THR A 37 -4.82 17.18 -14.66
C THR A 37 -3.66 17.80 -15.45
N MET A 38 -3.57 19.14 -15.49
CA MET A 38 -2.48 19.84 -16.16
C MET A 38 -1.16 19.67 -15.40
N ALA A 39 -1.18 19.87 -14.08
CA ALA A 39 -0.01 19.72 -13.23
C ALA A 39 0.53 18.27 -13.25
N GLU A 40 -0.36 17.28 -13.25
CA GLU A 40 0.02 15.88 -13.39
C GLU A 40 0.61 15.56 -14.76
N ARG A 41 0.07 16.13 -15.83
CA ARG A 41 0.63 15.94 -17.18
C ARG A 41 2.05 16.49 -17.28
N LEU A 42 2.33 17.66 -16.72
CA LEU A 42 3.69 18.24 -16.68
C LEU A 42 4.68 17.33 -15.95
N LEU A 43 4.27 16.71 -14.84
CA LEU A 43 5.11 15.76 -14.10
C LEU A 43 5.31 14.44 -14.82
N ASN A 44 4.27 13.93 -15.51
CA ASN A 44 4.32 12.66 -16.22
C ASN A 44 5.16 12.76 -17.50
N THR A 45 5.00 13.83 -18.30
CA THR A 45 5.74 14.00 -19.57
C THR A 45 7.23 14.30 -19.37
N SER A 46 7.60 14.92 -18.25
CA SER A 46 8.99 15.22 -17.91
C SER A 46 9.76 14.05 -17.27
N GLY A 47 9.08 12.94 -17.00
CA GLY A 47 9.63 11.81 -16.22
C GLY A 47 9.82 12.11 -14.73
N ALA A 48 9.47 13.32 -14.27
CA ALA A 48 9.58 13.71 -12.87
C ALA A 48 8.67 12.87 -11.96
N ALA A 49 7.50 12.47 -12.43
CA ALA A 49 6.59 11.59 -11.69
C ALA A 49 7.18 10.19 -11.45
N ALA A 50 7.88 9.62 -12.45
CA ALA A 50 8.52 8.32 -12.33
C ALA A 50 9.72 8.38 -11.38
N ALA A 51 10.54 9.42 -11.50
CA ALA A 51 11.67 9.64 -10.59
C ALA A 51 11.21 9.87 -9.15
N ALA A 52 10.15 10.65 -8.93
CA ALA A 52 9.59 10.86 -7.60
C ALA A 52 9.02 9.58 -6.98
N ARG A 53 8.40 8.70 -7.78
CA ARG A 53 7.94 7.37 -7.32
C ARG A 53 9.09 6.42 -7.00
N ALA A 54 10.16 6.46 -7.80
CA ALA A 54 11.36 5.66 -7.54
C ALA A 54 12.07 6.13 -6.27
N ALA A 55 12.22 7.45 -6.07
CA ALA A 55 12.80 8.02 -4.86
C ALA A 55 11.92 7.81 -3.61
N ALA A 56 10.61 7.71 -3.77
CA ALA A 56 9.68 7.38 -2.68
C ALA A 56 9.59 5.87 -2.40
N ARG A 57 10.27 5.04 -3.19
CA ARG A 57 10.30 3.59 -2.97
C ARG A 57 11.22 3.33 -1.77
N GLN A 58 10.62 3.04 -0.63
CA GLN A 58 11.35 2.71 0.58
C GLN A 58 11.89 1.28 0.44
N GLU A 59 13.15 1.06 0.81
CA GLU A 59 13.77 -0.28 0.82
C GLU A 59 13.14 -1.16 1.91
N GLU A 60 12.74 -0.54 3.02
CA GLU A 60 11.99 -1.19 4.09
C GLU A 60 10.52 -0.77 4.05
N PRO A 61 9.57 -1.70 4.31
CA PRO A 61 8.17 -1.34 4.49
C PRO A 61 8.05 -0.29 5.60
N PRO A 62 7.27 0.79 5.39
CA PRO A 62 7.08 1.80 6.42
C PRO A 62 6.53 1.14 7.69
N GLN A 63 7.19 1.41 8.82
CA GLN A 63 6.71 0.92 10.10
C GLN A 63 5.51 1.75 10.56
N GLY A 64 4.42 1.07 10.91
CA GLY A 64 3.19 1.71 11.38
C GLY A 64 2.26 2.17 10.25
N GLY A 65 1.24 2.96 10.62
CA GLY A 65 0.14 3.34 9.73
C GLY A 65 -1.18 2.68 10.12
N GLN A 66 -2.26 3.10 9.46
CA GLN A 66 -3.61 2.59 9.71
C GLN A 66 -4.23 2.09 8.42
N VAL A 67 -4.80 0.89 8.47
CA VAL A 67 -5.66 0.34 7.41
C VAL A 67 -7.08 0.28 7.97
N ILE A 68 -8.05 0.81 7.21
CA ILE A 68 -9.47 0.71 7.52
C ILE A 68 -10.09 -0.29 6.55
N VAL A 69 -10.55 -1.41 7.08
CA VAL A 69 -11.20 -2.48 6.30
C VAL A 69 -12.71 -2.42 6.56
N GLY A 70 -13.48 -2.21 5.50
CA GLY A 70 -14.94 -2.28 5.56
C GLY A 70 -15.43 -3.72 5.41
N LEU A 71 -16.33 -4.15 6.29
CA LEU A 71 -16.99 -5.45 6.19
C LEU A 71 -18.41 -5.24 5.66
N SER A 72 -18.90 -6.20 4.85
CA SER A 72 -20.22 -6.10 4.22
C SER A 72 -21.38 -6.20 5.20
N GLN A 73 -21.14 -6.80 6.37
CA GLN A 73 -22.12 -7.08 7.42
C GLN A 73 -21.45 -6.95 8.80
N GLU A 74 -22.26 -6.84 9.84
CA GLU A 74 -21.80 -6.83 11.23
C GLU A 74 -21.34 -8.23 11.66
N PRO A 75 -20.11 -8.37 12.18
CA PRO A 75 -19.65 -9.59 12.83
C PRO A 75 -20.48 -9.91 14.09
N THR A 76 -20.89 -11.18 14.26
CA THR A 76 -21.80 -11.61 15.34
C THR A 76 -21.19 -12.61 16.31
N ILE A 77 -20.20 -13.41 15.89
CA ILE A 77 -19.61 -14.49 16.71
C ILE A 77 -18.08 -14.42 16.67
N PHE A 78 -17.47 -14.10 17.82
CA PHE A 78 -16.01 -14.00 17.93
C PHE A 78 -15.35 -15.27 18.48
N ASN A 79 -16.15 -16.28 18.84
CA ASN A 79 -15.63 -17.60 19.17
C ASN A 79 -15.36 -18.37 17.87
N PRO A 80 -14.09 -18.69 17.53
CA PRO A 80 -13.74 -19.33 16.26
C PRO A 80 -14.38 -20.71 16.10
N LEU A 81 -14.74 -21.40 17.19
CA LEU A 81 -15.41 -22.70 17.15
C LEU A 81 -16.92 -22.62 16.86
N LYS A 82 -17.48 -21.41 16.77
CA LYS A 82 -18.91 -21.18 16.57
C LYS A 82 -19.22 -20.29 15.36
N SER A 83 -18.19 -19.83 14.66
CA SER A 83 -18.34 -18.92 13.52
C SER A 83 -19.02 -19.61 12.34
N THR A 84 -19.96 -18.91 11.71
CA THR A 84 -20.66 -19.40 10.51
C THR A 84 -20.60 -18.44 9.33
N LEU A 85 -20.14 -17.21 9.55
CA LEU A 85 -20.10 -16.16 8.54
C LEU A 85 -18.66 -15.81 8.14
N GLU A 86 -18.50 -15.29 6.92
CA GLU A 86 -17.21 -14.80 6.44
C GLU A 86 -16.75 -13.54 7.19
N VAL A 87 -17.67 -12.62 7.49
CA VAL A 87 -17.34 -11.38 8.23
C VAL A 87 -16.80 -11.64 9.64
N ASP A 88 -17.27 -12.70 10.30
CA ASP A 88 -16.75 -13.16 11.58
C ASP A 88 -15.30 -13.66 11.43
N ARG A 89 -15.04 -14.46 10.39
CA ARG A 89 -13.70 -14.98 10.09
C ARG A 89 -12.72 -13.86 9.76
N GLY A 90 -13.16 -12.82 9.06
CA GLY A 90 -12.36 -11.62 8.77
C GLY A 90 -11.78 -10.98 10.04
N VAL A 91 -12.60 -10.85 11.09
CA VAL A 91 -12.15 -10.36 12.41
C VAL A 91 -11.28 -11.39 13.12
N GLN A 92 -11.65 -12.67 13.07
CA GLN A 92 -10.88 -13.73 13.73
C GLN A 92 -9.45 -13.85 13.21
N PHE A 93 -9.20 -13.63 11.91
CA PHE A 93 -7.84 -13.61 11.35
C PHE A 93 -6.94 -12.50 11.90
N ALA A 94 -7.53 -11.45 12.50
CA ALA A 94 -6.78 -10.39 13.16
C ALA A 94 -6.49 -10.66 14.64
N ILE A 95 -7.18 -11.64 15.25
CA ILE A 95 -7.14 -11.89 16.70
C ILE A 95 -6.56 -13.28 17.03
N PHE A 96 -6.75 -14.26 16.14
CA PHE A 96 -6.34 -15.64 16.32
C PHE A 96 -5.43 -16.12 15.19
N ASP A 97 -4.59 -17.09 15.54
CA ASP A 97 -3.75 -17.81 14.60
C ASP A 97 -4.12 -19.29 14.55
N SER A 98 -4.04 -19.87 13.35
CA SER A 98 -4.21 -21.31 13.11
C SER A 98 -2.87 -22.06 13.18
N LEU A 99 -2.92 -23.39 13.31
CA LEU A 99 -1.71 -24.23 13.28
C LEU A 99 -0.98 -24.15 11.93
N TRP A 100 -1.75 -24.13 10.84
CA TRP A 100 -1.26 -24.01 9.47
C TRP A 100 -2.21 -23.12 8.67
N ARG A 101 -1.75 -22.63 7.51
CA ARG A 101 -2.50 -21.76 6.59
C ARG A 101 -2.37 -22.26 5.16
N ILE A 102 -3.13 -21.64 4.26
CA ILE A 102 -3.04 -21.84 2.82
C ILE A 102 -2.48 -20.54 2.22
N ASP A 103 -1.43 -20.65 1.41
CA ASP A 103 -0.83 -19.51 0.73
C ASP A 103 -1.53 -19.15 -0.60
N GLN A 104 -0.95 -18.22 -1.36
CA GLN A 104 -1.51 -17.73 -2.62
C GLN A 104 -1.48 -18.79 -3.74
N ASP A 105 -0.59 -19.78 -3.63
CA ASP A 105 -0.43 -20.88 -4.56
C ASP A 105 -1.26 -22.11 -4.15
N ALA A 106 -2.15 -21.93 -3.16
CA ALA A 106 -2.96 -22.98 -2.56
C ALA A 106 -2.16 -24.09 -1.86
N ALA A 107 -0.93 -23.81 -1.44
CA ALA A 107 -0.10 -24.73 -0.67
C ALA A 107 -0.33 -24.60 0.84
N LEU A 108 -0.28 -25.73 1.56
CA LEU A 108 -0.30 -25.74 3.02
C LEU A 108 1.04 -25.27 3.57
N ILE A 109 1.00 -24.24 4.40
CA ILE A 109 2.19 -23.67 5.04
C ILE A 109 2.05 -23.70 6.58
N PRO A 110 3.12 -24.00 7.32
CA PRO A 110 3.12 -23.90 8.78
C PRO A 110 2.80 -22.47 9.25
N ASN A 111 2.15 -22.36 10.41
CA ASN A 111 1.91 -21.08 11.07
C ASN A 111 2.30 -21.20 12.55
N LEU A 112 1.36 -21.50 13.47
CA LEU A 112 1.74 -21.80 14.86
C LEU A 112 2.45 -23.15 15.01
N ALA A 113 2.11 -24.11 14.16
CA ALA A 113 2.89 -25.35 14.06
C ALA A 113 4.22 -25.07 13.34
N THR A 114 5.25 -25.81 13.72
CA THR A 114 6.58 -25.71 13.11
C THR A 114 6.67 -26.44 11.77
N GLU A 115 5.81 -27.43 11.54
CA GLU A 115 5.74 -28.22 10.30
C GLU A 115 4.30 -28.65 10.01
N ILE A 116 4.04 -29.06 8.77
CA ILE A 116 2.75 -29.64 8.38
C ILE A 116 2.73 -31.13 8.78
N PRO A 117 1.70 -31.60 9.50
CA PRO A 117 1.56 -33.02 9.82
C PRO A 117 1.45 -33.89 8.55
N SER A 118 2.22 -34.98 8.50
CA SER A 118 2.20 -35.98 7.44
C SER A 118 2.43 -37.39 8.00
N VAL A 119 2.26 -38.43 7.17
CA VAL A 119 2.53 -39.82 7.60
C VAL A 119 4.04 -40.02 7.80
N GLU A 120 4.85 -39.44 6.93
CA GLU A 120 6.31 -39.58 6.92
C GLU A 120 6.97 -38.97 8.17
N ASN A 121 6.43 -37.85 8.68
CA ASN A 121 6.90 -37.26 9.94
C ASN A 121 6.14 -37.78 11.18
N GLY A 122 5.23 -38.74 11.01
CA GLY A 122 4.47 -39.37 12.10
C GLY A 122 3.45 -38.45 12.76
N GLY A 123 3.03 -37.38 12.09
CA GLY A 123 2.06 -36.40 12.59
C GLY A 123 0.59 -36.82 12.43
N ILE A 124 0.31 -37.90 11.68
CA ILE A 124 -1.01 -38.51 11.47
C ILE A 124 -0.93 -40.05 11.41
#